data_AF-A0A830C8R1-F1
#
_entry.id   AF-A0A830C8R1-F1
#
_cell.length_a   1.000
_cell.length_b   1.000
_cell.length_c   1.000
_cell.angle_alpha   90.00
_cell.angle_beta   90.00
_cell.angle_gamma   90.00
#
_symmetry.space_group_name_H-M   'P 1'
#
loop_
_entity.id
_entity.type
_entity.pdbx_description
1 polymer ?
#
loop_
_entity_poly.entity_id
_entity_poly.type
_entity_poly.pdbx_seq_one_letter_code
_entity_poly.pdbx_strand_id
1 'polypeptide(L)'
;MGRAFEHYIAQVEGEIWGVFVTNDNRKVSVRKWDFAGSRWKKLESLGDKCLYVSRAGMFAETCGVISGMENKIYFNKFRGKSGVLYSLATRMYHSIEGGFASRYAYGLTHMEHGTWIK
;
A
#
# COMPACT_ATOMS: atom_id res chain seq x y z
N MET A 1 11.43 6.98 14.31
CA MET A 1 10.49 6.27 13.41
C MET A 1 10.06 5.00 14.13
N GLY A 2 8.76 4.73 14.29
CA GLY A 2 8.32 3.48 14.92
C GLY A 2 8.79 2.27 14.10
N ARG A 3 9.04 1.13 14.75
CA ARG A 3 9.46 -0.12 14.08
C ARG A 3 8.46 -0.49 12.97
N ALA A 4 8.95 -0.72 11.76
CA ALA A 4 8.12 -1.25 10.67
C ALA A 4 7.68 -2.67 11.05
N PHE A 5 6.38 -2.93 10.97
CA PHE A 5 5.81 -4.25 11.22
C PHE A 5 5.69 -5.05 9.92
N GLU A 6 5.18 -4.42 8.87
CA GLU A 6 5.18 -4.98 7.51
C GLU A 6 5.97 -4.03 6.60
N HIS A 7 6.68 -4.60 5.62
CA HIS A 7 7.34 -3.85 4.57
C HIS A 7 7.26 -4.63 3.25
N TYR A 8 7.08 -3.90 2.17
CA TYR A 8 6.98 -4.44 0.81
C TYR A 8 7.85 -3.60 -0.09
N ILE A 9 8.76 -4.23 -0.84
CA ILE A 9 9.76 -3.54 -1.65
C ILE A 9 9.74 -4.15 -3.05
N ALA A 10 9.80 -3.29 -4.07
CA ALA A 10 9.85 -3.70 -5.46
C ALA A 10 10.53 -2.63 -6.31
N GLN A 11 10.99 -3.04 -7.49
CA GLN A 11 11.42 -2.11 -8.51
C GLN A 11 10.20 -1.60 -9.28
N VAL A 12 10.09 -0.29 -9.44
CA VAL A 12 9.03 0.42 -10.16
C VAL A 12 9.72 1.39 -11.12
N GLU A 13 9.58 1.15 -12.43
CA GLU A 13 10.17 2.02 -13.48
C GLU A 13 11.66 2.31 -13.29
N GLY A 14 12.44 1.28 -12.92
CA GLY A 14 13.87 1.39 -12.66
C GLY A 14 14.24 1.90 -11.26
N GLU A 15 13.27 2.35 -10.47
CA GLU A 15 13.47 2.89 -9.12
C GLU A 15 13.08 1.87 -8.05
N ILE A 16 13.66 1.95 -6.85
CA ILE A 16 13.27 1.08 -5.73
C ILE A 16 12.24 1.80 -4.87
N TRP A 17 11.04 1.24 -4.80
CA TRP A 17 9.95 1.74 -3.97
C TRP A 17 9.68 0.78 -2.81
N GLY A 18 9.21 1.34 -1.70
CA GLY A 18 8.91 0.60 -0.48
C GLY A 18 7.62 1.10 0.17
N VAL A 19 6.72 0.19 0.50
CA VAL A 19 5.55 0.42 1.36
C VAL A 19 5.86 -0.08 2.75
N PHE A 20 5.78 0.79 3.75
CA PHE A 20 6.10 0.50 5.14
C PHE A 20 4.86 0.69 6.00
N VAL A 21 4.47 -0.35 6.73
CA VAL A 21 3.36 -0.31 7.69
C VAL A 21 3.96 -0.36 9.09
N THR A 22 3.72 0.69 9.88
CA THR A 22 4.29 0.82 11.23
C THR A 22 3.58 -0.11 12.23
N ASN A 23 4.29 -0.49 13.29
CA ASN A 23 3.64 -1.26 14.37
C ASN A 23 2.64 -0.40 15.17
N ASP A 24 2.94 0.89 15.31
CA ASP A 24 2.06 1.87 15.92
C ASP A 24 0.92 2.23 14.95
N ASN A 25 -0.31 1.84 15.31
CA ASN A 25 -1.52 2.20 14.58
C ASN A 25 -1.60 1.75 13.12
N ARG A 26 -0.66 0.90 12.67
CA ARG A 26 -0.59 0.39 11.28
C ARG A 26 -0.58 1.51 10.24
N LYS A 27 0.06 2.63 10.54
CA LYS A 27 0.17 3.75 9.58
C LYS A 27 1.03 3.34 8.38
N VAL A 28 0.58 3.71 7.18
CA VAL A 28 1.26 3.41 5.92
C VAL A 28 2.12 4.59 5.46
N SER A 29 3.35 4.30 5.06
CA SER A 29 4.25 5.24 4.39
C SER A 29 4.78 4.61 3.13
N VAL A 30 4.64 5.29 1.99
CA VAL A 30 5.34 4.93 0.76
C VAL A 30 6.61 5.74 0.64
N ARG A 31 7.69 5.11 0.20
CA ARG A 31 8.98 5.73 0.06
C ARG A 31 9.70 5.22 -1.17
N LYS A 32 10.58 6.05 -1.71
CA LYS A 32 11.52 5.72 -2.77
C LYS A 32 12.93 5.73 -2.20
N TRP A 33 13.76 4.79 -2.62
CA TRP A 33 15.18 4.78 -2.27
C TRP A 33 15.92 5.83 -3.11
N ASP A 34 16.62 6.74 -2.43
CA ASP A 34 17.54 7.70 -3.05
C ASP A 34 18.96 7.14 -2.94
N PHE A 35 19.51 6.69 -4.07
CA PHE A 35 20.86 6.12 -4.12
C PHE A 35 21.94 7.16 -3.78
N ALA A 36 21.81 8.39 -4.27
CA ALA A 36 22.79 9.44 -4.02
C ALA A 36 22.87 9.79 -2.53
N GLY A 37 21.71 9.91 -1.88
CA GLY A 37 21.63 10.19 -0.45
C GLY A 37 21.65 8.95 0.46
N SER A 38 21.70 7.74 -0.11
CA SER A 38 21.59 6.45 0.60
C SER A 38 20.47 6.42 1.65
N ARG A 39 19.29 6.92 1.28
CA ARG A 39 18.17 7.09 2.22
C ARG A 39 16.81 6.90 1.56
N TRP A 40 15.82 6.56 2.38
CA TRP A 40 14.43 6.53 1.94
C TRP A 40 13.82 7.94 1.93
N LYS A 41 13.35 8.39 0.77
CA LYS A 41 12.55 9.62 0.61
C LYS A 41 11.06 9.27 0.58
N LYS A 42 10.25 10.01 1.32
CA LYS A 42 8.80 9.79 1.35
C LYS A 42 8.17 10.16 0.01
N LEU A 43 7.25 9.33 -0.48
CA LEU A 43 6.36 9.63 -1.59
C LEU A 43 4.99 10.03 -1.01
N GLU A 44 4.51 11.22 -1.35
CA GLU A 44 3.18 11.69 -0.95
C GLU A 44 2.08 11.24 -1.92
N SER A 45 2.45 10.91 -3.16
CA SER A 45 1.54 10.42 -4.21
C SER A 45 2.22 9.37 -5.07
N LEU A 46 1.44 8.43 -5.60
CA LEU A 46 1.85 7.47 -6.62
C LEU A 46 1.60 7.97 -8.05
N GLY A 47 1.07 9.19 -8.21
CA GLY A 47 0.63 9.71 -9.50
C GLY A 47 -0.51 8.88 -10.07
N ASP A 48 -0.33 8.42 -11.31
CA ASP A 48 -1.26 7.59 -12.07
C ASP A 48 -1.17 6.09 -11.71
N LYS A 49 -0.37 5.72 -10.71
CA LYS A 49 -0.14 4.32 -10.35
C LYS A 49 -0.97 3.86 -9.16
N CYS A 50 -1.17 2.57 -9.08
CA CYS A 50 -1.55 1.87 -7.86
C CYS A 50 -0.52 0.80 -7.52
N LEU A 51 -0.47 0.44 -6.24
CA LEU A 51 0.41 -0.63 -5.75
C LEU A 51 -0.45 -1.80 -5.26
N TYR A 52 -0.03 -3.01 -5.57
CA TYR A 52 -0.57 -4.23 -5.00
C TYR A 52 0.48 -4.84 -4.09
N VAL A 53 0.12 -5.11 -2.83
CA VAL A 53 1.06 -5.59 -1.81
C VAL A 53 0.53 -6.85 -1.13
N SER A 54 1.43 -7.81 -0.97
CA SER A 54 1.21 -9.05 -0.22
C SER A 54 2.53 -9.52 0.36
N ARG A 55 2.51 -10.53 1.22
CA ARG A 55 3.74 -11.10 1.80
C ARG A 55 4.70 -11.63 0.73
N ALA A 56 4.17 -12.12 -0.39
CA ALA A 56 4.96 -12.68 -1.48
C ALA A 56 5.67 -11.59 -2.31
N GLY A 57 5.19 -10.35 -2.27
CA GLY A 57 5.81 -9.27 -3.02
C GLY A 57 4.88 -8.08 -3.24
N MET A 58 5.39 -7.16 -4.05
CA MET A 58 4.71 -5.95 -4.48
C MET A 58 4.94 -5.72 -5.97
N PHE A 59 3.94 -5.17 -6.65
CA PHE A 59 4.10 -4.61 -7.98
C PHE A 59 3.28 -3.33 -8.12
N ALA A 60 3.65 -2.52 -9.12
CA ALA A 60 2.94 -1.31 -9.49
C ALA A 60 2.23 -1.51 -10.84
N GLU A 61 1.03 -0.96 -10.95
CA GLU A 61 0.32 -0.84 -12.22
C GLU A 61 0.02 0.62 -12.52
N THR A 62 0.09 0.98 -13.80
CA THR A 62 -0.46 2.24 -14.29
C THR A 62 -1.97 2.10 -14.37
N CYS A 63 -2.71 2.98 -13.69
CA CYS A 63 -4.18 3.01 -13.70
C CYS A 63 -4.69 3.65 -15.00
N GLY A 64 -4.37 3.03 -16.13
CA GLY A 64 -4.94 3.39 -17.43
C GLY A 64 -6.35 2.81 -17.52
N VAL A 65 -7.34 3.67 -17.76
CA VAL A 65 -8.77 3.37 -18.04
C VAL A 65 -9.71 3.32 -16.81
N ILE A 66 -9.30 2.75 -15.66
CA ILE A 66 -10.20 2.68 -14.48
C ILE A 66 -9.98 3.88 -13.55
N SER A 67 -10.80 4.92 -13.75
CA SER A 67 -10.84 6.10 -12.89
C SER A 67 -11.05 5.72 -11.42
N GLY A 68 -10.26 6.31 -10.53
CA GLY A 68 -10.43 6.14 -9.10
C GLY A 68 -9.69 4.93 -8.53
N MET A 69 -8.75 4.31 -9.24
CA MET A 69 -7.83 3.31 -8.67
C MET A 69 -6.45 3.87 -8.36
N GLU A 70 -6.08 4.99 -8.97
CA GLU A 70 -4.79 5.66 -8.80
C GLU A 70 -4.57 6.14 -7.37
N ASN A 71 -3.30 6.29 -7.01
CA ASN A 71 -2.87 6.78 -5.70
C ASN A 71 -3.39 5.94 -4.51
N LYS A 72 -3.55 4.64 -4.74
CA LYS A 72 -4.02 3.64 -3.77
C LYS A 72 -3.10 2.43 -3.70
N ILE A 73 -3.12 1.77 -2.55
CA ILE A 73 -2.35 0.56 -2.23
C ILE A 73 -3.33 -0.54 -1.84
N TYR A 74 -3.38 -1.62 -2.60
CA TYR A 74 -4.28 -2.75 -2.39
C TYR A 74 -3.56 -3.82 -1.55
N PHE A 75 -4.13 -4.13 -0.39
CA PHE A 75 -3.56 -5.12 0.53
C PHE A 75 -4.26 -6.46 0.37
N ASN A 76 -3.56 -7.55 0.70
CA ASN A 76 -4.17 -8.87 0.96
C ASN A 76 -4.92 -8.91 2.31
N LYS A 77 -5.68 -7.86 2.62
CA LYS A 77 -6.46 -7.67 3.86
C LYS A 77 -7.93 -7.50 3.53
N PHE A 78 -8.78 -7.95 4.44
CA PHE A 78 -10.22 -7.96 4.27
C PHE A 78 -10.94 -7.34 5.47
N ARG A 79 -12.08 -6.71 5.20
CA ARG A 79 -13.09 -6.34 6.20
C ARG A 79 -14.34 -7.18 5.91
N GLY A 80 -14.56 -8.21 6.70
CA GLY A 80 -15.57 -9.23 6.38
C GLY A 80 -15.21 -9.92 5.05
N LYS A 81 -16.08 -9.79 4.04
CA LYS A 81 -15.84 -10.33 2.69
C LYS A 81 -15.28 -9.32 1.69
N SER A 82 -15.15 -8.04 2.08
CA SER A 82 -14.67 -6.98 1.19
C SER A 82 -13.16 -6.81 1.31
N GLY A 83 -12.47 -6.71 0.17
CA GLY A 83 -11.05 -6.38 0.13
C GLY A 83 -10.76 -4.97 0.64
N VAL A 84 -9.52 -4.72 1.03
CA VAL A 84 -9.10 -3.43 1.61
C VAL A 84 -8.02 -2.79 0.76
N LEU A 85 -8.18 -1.48 0.55
CA LEU A 85 -7.15 -0.61 0.00
C LEU A 85 -6.76 0.47 1.01
N TYR A 86 -5.61 1.09 0.82
CA TYR A 86 -5.21 2.32 1.51
C TYR A 86 -5.07 3.43 0.47
N SER A 87 -5.77 4.54 0.69
CA SER A 87 -5.71 5.73 -0.16
C SER A 87 -4.69 6.72 0.40
N LEU A 88 -3.70 7.10 -0.39
CA LEU A 88 -2.72 8.12 0.05
C LEU A 88 -3.33 9.52 0.10
N ALA A 89 -4.31 9.81 -0.75
CA ALA A 89 -5.04 11.07 -0.74
C ALA A 89 -5.76 11.31 0.59
N THR A 90 -6.48 10.29 1.09
CA THR A 90 -7.24 10.39 2.34
C THR A 90 -6.44 9.97 3.57
N ARG A 91 -5.32 9.25 3.38
CA ARG A 91 -4.52 8.61 4.44
C ARG A 91 -5.34 7.67 5.32
N MET A 92 -6.20 6.88 4.66
CA MET A 92 -7.10 5.93 5.31
C MET A 92 -7.13 4.60 4.55
N TYR A 93 -7.38 3.54 5.30
CA TYR A 93 -7.88 2.27 4.79
C TYR A 93 -9.34 2.42 4.40
N HIS A 94 -9.71 1.84 3.27
CA HIS A 94 -11.08 1.74 2.77
C HIS A 94 -11.40 0.30 2.41
N SER A 95 -12.64 -0.12 2.61
CA SER A 95 -13.12 -1.33 1.96
C SER A 95 -13.45 -1.01 0.50
N ILE A 96 -13.28 -1.99 -0.40
CA ILE A 96 -13.67 -1.84 -1.81
C ILE A 96 -15.19 -1.68 -1.91
N GLU A 97 -15.94 -2.35 -1.02
CA GLU A 97 -17.39 -2.32 -0.93
C GLU A 97 -17.85 -2.03 0.50
N GLY A 98 -19.01 -1.39 0.68
CA GLY A 98 -19.64 -1.22 2.00
C GLY A 98 -19.16 -0.01 2.82
N GLY A 99 -18.44 0.94 2.20
CA GLY A 99 -18.23 2.30 2.74
C GLY A 99 -17.38 2.40 4.01
N PHE A 100 -16.68 1.34 4.41
CA PHE A 100 -15.77 1.40 5.56
C PHE A 100 -14.58 2.31 5.24
N ALA A 101 -14.26 3.21 6.16
CA ALA A 101 -13.06 4.04 6.11
C ALA A 101 -12.45 4.17 7.52
N SER A 102 -11.12 4.01 7.64
CA SER A 102 -10.42 4.12 8.92
C SER A 102 -8.97 4.54 8.74
N ARG A 103 -8.46 5.36 9.65
CA ARG A 103 -7.02 5.68 9.71
C ARG A 103 -6.15 4.49 10.17
N TYR A 104 -6.78 3.49 10.77
CA TYR A 104 -6.13 2.36 11.42
C TYR A 104 -6.60 1.03 10.85
N ALA A 105 -5.71 0.04 10.81
CA ALA A 105 -6.02 -1.30 10.33
C ALA A 105 -6.70 -2.21 11.38
N TYR A 106 -7.31 -1.65 12.43
CA TYR A 106 -8.00 -2.44 13.46
C TYR A 106 -9.24 -3.15 12.88
N GLY A 107 -9.39 -4.43 13.22
CA GLY A 107 -10.49 -5.26 12.73
C GLY A 107 -10.39 -5.64 11.25
N LEU A 108 -9.20 -5.52 10.65
CA LEU A 108 -8.92 -6.08 9.33
C LEU A 108 -8.32 -7.47 9.47
N THR A 109 -8.83 -8.43 8.71
CA THR A 109 -8.30 -9.78 8.65
C THR A 109 -7.23 -9.86 7.56
N HIS A 110 -6.05 -10.37 7.91
CA HIS A 110 -4.97 -10.59 6.95
C HIS A 110 -5.04 -12.02 6.40
N MET A 111 -4.89 -12.18 5.08
CA MET A 111 -4.82 -13.50 4.45
C MET A 111 -3.36 -13.94 4.36
N GLU A 112 -2.93 -14.87 5.20
CA GLU A 112 -1.51 -15.24 5.35
C GLU A 112 -0.85 -15.78 4.07
N HIS A 113 -1.62 -16.49 3.25
CA HIS A 113 -1.16 -17.11 1.99
C HIS A 113 -1.76 -16.45 0.74
N GLY A 114 -2.45 -15.31 0.90
CA GLY A 114 -3.00 -14.57 -0.23
C GLY A 114 -1.93 -13.74 -0.93
N THR A 115 -1.83 -13.86 -2.25
CA THR A 115 -0.94 -13.04 -3.09
C THR A 115 -1.74 -12.32 -4.16
N TRP A 116 -1.25 -11.15 -4.57
CA TRP A 116 -1.67 -10.52 -5.81
C TRP A 116 -0.87 -11.11 -6.97
N ILE A 117 -1.50 -11.26 -8.12
CA ILE A 117 -0.88 -11.70 -9.37
C ILE A 117 -1.12 -10.64 -10.44
N LYS A 118 -0.14 -10.49 -11.33
CA LYS A 118 -0.18 -9.64 -12.51
C LYS A 118 -0.32 -10.51 -13.75
#